data_AF-A0A7C9AV00-F1
#
_entry.id   AF-A0A7C9AV00-F1
#
_cell.length_a   1.000
_cell.length_b   1.000
_cell.length_c   1.000
_cell.angle_alpha   90.00
_cell.angle_beta   90.00
_cell.angle_gamma   90.00
#
_symmetry.space_group_name_H-M   'P 1'
#
loop_
_entity.id
_entity.type
_entity.pdbx_description
1 polymer ?
#
loop_
_entity_poly.entity_id
_entity_poly.type
_entity_poly.pdbx_seq_one_letter_code
_entity_poly.pdbx_strand_id
1 'polypeptide(L)'
;LDPCAPLHITVGDGGNREKMAVQHADEPGNCPEPSTTPDKFMGGFCAVNFTSGPAAGKFCWDRQPDYSAYRESSFGHGILEVSSLTLLSEHVILAGTCAG
;
A
#
# COMPACT_ATOMS: atom_id res chain seq x y z
N LEU A 1 -14.89 3.57 4.16
CA LEU A 1 -14.51 2.21 3.70
C LEU A 1 -15.72 1.59 3.04
N ASP A 2 -15.52 0.96 1.89
CA ASP A 2 -16.60 0.30 1.14
C ASP A 2 -16.60 -1.20 1.50
N PRO A 3 -17.68 -1.74 2.08
CA PRO A 3 -17.77 -3.15 2.48
C PRO A 3 -17.81 -4.13 1.30
N CYS A 4 -18.03 -3.65 0.08
CA CYS A 4 -18.10 -4.48 -1.12
C CYS A 4 -16.82 -4.39 -1.98
N ALA A 5 -15.85 -3.57 -1.60
CA ALA A 5 -14.59 -3.42 -2.32
C ALA A 5 -13.67 -4.63 -2.10
N PRO A 6 -12.78 -4.94 -3.06
CA PRO A 6 -11.80 -6.00 -2.90
C PRO A 6 -10.77 -5.65 -1.81
N LEU A 7 -10.20 -6.68 -1.21
CA LEU A 7 -9.01 -6.57 -0.36
C LEU A 7 -7.77 -6.52 -1.26
N HIS A 8 -6.90 -5.52 -1.07
CA HIS A 8 -5.63 -5.42 -1.77
C HIS A 8 -4.48 -5.83 -0.86
N ILE A 9 -3.86 -6.98 -1.15
CA ILE A 9 -2.72 -7.52 -0.41
C ILE A 9 -1.48 -7.38 -1.30
N THR A 10 -0.39 -6.91 -0.72
CA THR A 10 0.86 -6.70 -1.45
C THR A 10 2.00 -7.41 -0.73
N VAL A 11 2.65 -8.35 -1.42
CA VAL A 11 3.75 -9.18 -0.91
C VAL A 11 4.93 -9.07 -1.88
N GLY A 12 5.75 -8.04 -1.70
CA GLY A 12 6.94 -7.77 -2.51
C GLY A 12 8.24 -7.78 -1.70
N ASP A 13 8.20 -8.42 -0.55
CA ASP A 13 9.22 -8.44 0.50
C ASP A 13 9.96 -9.79 0.53
N GLY A 14 10.23 -10.37 -0.64
CA GLY A 14 10.85 -11.69 -0.77
C GLY A 14 12.35 -11.76 -0.43
N GLY A 15 12.96 -10.67 0.07
CA GLY A 15 14.36 -10.67 0.51
C GLY A 15 15.40 -10.44 -0.60
N ASN A 16 15.09 -9.62 -1.60
CA ASN A 16 16.07 -9.24 -2.61
C ASN A 16 17.15 -8.29 -2.01
N ARG A 17 18.17 -7.94 -2.82
CA ARG A 17 19.28 -7.06 -2.40
C ARG A 17 18.95 -5.56 -2.39
N GLU A 18 17.75 -5.19 -2.85
CA GLU A 18 17.29 -3.80 -2.86
C GLU A 18 16.89 -3.39 -1.43
N LYS A 19 16.67 -2.09 -1.23
CA LYS A 19 16.39 -1.57 0.10
C LYS A 19 14.97 -1.90 0.51
N MET A 20 14.78 -2.28 1.78
CA MET A 20 13.45 -2.44 2.36
C MET A 20 12.72 -1.09 2.45
N ALA A 21 11.44 -1.07 2.10
CA ALA A 21 10.63 0.15 2.12
C ALA A 21 10.16 0.49 3.53
N VAL A 22 10.94 1.27 4.27
CA VAL A 22 10.63 1.62 5.68
C VAL A 22 9.91 2.96 5.84
N GLN A 23 9.94 3.80 4.82
CA GLN A 23 9.34 5.14 4.85
C GLN A 23 7.92 5.10 4.30
N HIS A 24 7.03 5.85 4.93
CA HIS A 24 5.64 5.98 4.50
C HIS A 24 5.36 7.39 3.98
N ALA A 25 4.57 7.50 2.91
CA ALA A 25 4.20 8.81 2.34
C ALA A 25 3.41 9.70 3.31
N ASP A 26 2.79 9.09 4.33
CA ASP A 26 2.06 9.78 5.39
C ASP A 26 2.93 10.26 6.57
N GLU A 27 4.22 9.95 6.57
CA GLU A 27 5.15 10.46 7.58
C GLU A 27 5.54 11.92 7.30
N PRO A 28 5.84 12.72 8.35
CA PRO A 28 6.22 14.12 8.20
C PRO A 28 7.42 14.29 7.25
N GLY A 29 7.19 14.97 6.12
CA GLY A 29 8.22 15.28 5.11
C GLY A 29 8.44 14.21 4.04
N ASN A 30 7.74 13.08 4.10
CA ASN A 30 7.94 11.96 3.16
C ASN A 30 6.92 11.93 2.01
N CYS A 31 5.95 12.86 1.97
CA CYS A 31 5.02 12.96 0.86
C CYS A 31 5.74 13.40 -0.42
N PRO A 32 5.73 12.60 -1.50
CA PRO A 32 6.47 12.92 -2.71
C PRO A 32 5.77 13.99 -3.55
N GLU A 33 6.55 14.67 -4.40
CA GLU A 33 6.01 15.57 -5.41
C GLU A 33 5.21 14.77 -6.46
N PRO A 34 3.94 15.14 -6.77
CA PRO A 34 3.07 14.33 -7.62
C PRO A 34 3.67 13.98 -8.98
N SER A 35 4.41 14.91 -9.59
CA SER A 35 5.07 14.73 -10.89
C SER A 35 6.16 13.66 -10.90
N THR A 36 6.66 13.25 -9.74
CA THR A 36 7.71 12.23 -9.59
C THR A 36 7.17 10.82 -9.41
N THR A 37 5.86 10.67 -9.20
CA THR A 37 5.20 9.38 -8.90
C THR A 37 4.83 8.51 -10.11
N PRO A 38 4.60 9.03 -11.33
CA PRO A 38 4.31 8.19 -12.48
C PRO A 38 5.37 7.15 -12.79
N ASP A 39 4.91 5.98 -13.20
CA ASP A 39 5.80 5.01 -13.83
C ASP A 39 6.37 5.58 -15.14
N LYS A 40 7.69 5.55 -15.26
CA LYS A 40 8.40 6.15 -16.40
C LYS A 40 8.28 5.32 -17.67
N PHE A 41 7.99 4.02 -17.56
CA PHE A 41 7.92 3.11 -18.70
C PHE A 41 6.53 3.15 -19.36
N MET A 42 5.47 3.10 -18.56
CA MET A 42 4.08 3.17 -19.02
C MET A 42 3.66 4.61 -19.31
N GLY A 43 4.22 5.58 -18.60
CA GLY A 43 3.87 6.99 -18.73
C GLY A 43 2.43 7.31 -18.29
N GLY A 44 2.05 8.59 -18.41
CA GLY A 44 0.74 9.09 -17.99
C GLY A 44 0.69 9.51 -16.52
N PHE A 45 -0.14 10.50 -16.20
CA PHE A 45 -0.31 11.01 -14.85
C PHE A 45 -1.80 11.07 -14.50
N CYS A 46 -2.21 10.20 -13.57
CA CYS A 46 -3.60 10.08 -13.11
C CYS A 46 -3.76 10.33 -11.61
N ALA A 47 -2.64 10.46 -10.87
CA ALA A 47 -2.65 10.65 -9.42
C ALA A 47 -2.83 12.13 -9.07
N VAL A 48 -4.08 12.56 -8.89
CA VAL A 48 -4.41 13.92 -8.45
C VAL A 48 -4.66 13.98 -6.94
N ASN A 49 -4.61 15.18 -6.36
CA ASN A 49 -4.93 15.37 -4.94
C ASN A 49 -6.34 14.87 -4.61
N PHE A 50 -6.52 14.39 -3.39
CA PHE A 50 -7.83 13.97 -2.91
C PHE A 50 -8.81 15.16 -2.90
N THR A 51 -10.02 14.94 -3.38
CA THR A 51 -11.08 15.96 -3.39
C THR A 51 -12.01 15.88 -2.18
N SER A 52 -11.89 14.83 -1.37
CA SER A 52 -12.75 14.56 -0.22
C SER A 52 -12.04 13.73 0.85
N GLY A 53 -12.66 13.62 2.04
CA GLY A 53 -12.14 12.84 3.16
C GLY A 53 -11.02 13.53 3.95
N PRO A 54 -10.33 12.79 4.85
CA PRO A 54 -9.33 13.34 5.78
C PRO A 54 -8.12 14.01 5.11
N ALA A 55 -7.78 13.62 3.88
CA ALA A 55 -6.69 14.20 3.11
C ALA A 55 -7.16 15.16 2.00
N ALA A 56 -8.40 15.68 2.07
CA ALA A 56 -8.92 16.60 1.06
C ALA A 56 -7.97 17.78 0.80
N GLY A 57 -7.68 18.04 -0.48
CA GLY A 57 -6.75 19.06 -0.94
C GLY A 57 -5.26 18.65 -0.91
N LYS A 58 -4.92 17.52 -0.29
CA LYS A 58 -3.54 17.02 -0.18
C LYS A 58 -3.31 15.83 -1.11
N PHE A 59 -2.03 15.57 -1.43
CA PHE A 59 -1.61 14.40 -2.18
C PHE A 59 -1.43 13.16 -1.29
N CYS A 60 -0.97 13.36 -0.05
CA CYS A 60 -0.81 12.32 0.96
C CYS A 60 -1.62 12.63 2.21
N TRP A 61 -1.89 11.59 3.00
CA TRP A 61 -2.40 11.72 4.36
C TRP A 61 -1.26 12.16 5.31
N ASP A 62 -1.59 12.54 6.53
CA ASP A 62 -0.63 12.87 7.61
C ASP A 62 -0.60 11.81 8.73
N ARG A 63 -1.24 10.67 8.45
CA ARG A 63 -1.34 9.48 9.28
C ARG A 63 -1.63 8.28 8.36
N GLN A 64 -1.50 7.07 8.89
CA GLN A 64 -1.88 5.86 8.18
C GLN A 64 -3.30 6.01 7.61
N PRO A 65 -3.48 5.92 6.28
CA PRO A 65 -4.79 6.05 5.69
C PRO A 65 -5.74 4.98 6.19
N ASP A 66 -7.02 5.33 6.38
CA ASP A 66 -8.01 4.42 6.97
C ASP A 66 -8.25 3.14 6.14
N TYR A 67 -7.85 3.15 4.85
CA TYR A 67 -7.90 1.99 3.96
C TYR A 67 -6.70 1.04 4.08
N SER A 68 -5.64 1.42 4.81
CA SER A 68 -4.47 0.58 5.06
C SER A 68 -4.63 -0.10 6.42
N ALA A 69 -5.11 -1.36 6.41
CA ALA A 69 -5.37 -2.11 7.63
C ALA A 69 -4.08 -2.56 8.36
N TYR A 70 -3.06 -2.96 7.61
CA TYR A 70 -1.81 -3.48 8.14
C TYR A 70 -0.63 -3.12 7.22
N ARG A 71 0.53 -2.83 7.80
CA ARG A 71 1.81 -2.59 7.11
C ARG A 71 2.99 -2.91 8.04
N GLU A 72 4.00 -3.61 7.55
CA GLU A 72 5.21 -3.95 8.32
C GLU A 72 6.42 -4.04 7.40
N SER A 73 7.57 -3.51 7.81
CA SER A 73 8.82 -3.66 7.04
C SER A 73 9.62 -4.87 7.52
N SER A 74 9.22 -6.04 7.04
CA SER A 74 9.86 -7.32 7.32
C SER A 74 9.97 -8.12 6.01
N PHE A 75 10.63 -9.27 6.01
CA PHE A 75 10.61 -10.20 4.87
C PHE A 75 9.64 -11.36 5.15
N GLY A 76 8.96 -11.84 4.11
CA GLY A 76 7.89 -12.81 4.29
C GLY A 76 7.32 -13.40 3.01
N HIS A 77 6.23 -14.15 3.20
CA HIS A 77 5.38 -14.70 2.16
C HIS A 77 3.95 -14.83 2.69
N GLY A 78 2.96 -14.78 1.79
CA GLY A 78 1.56 -15.00 2.12
C GLY A 78 1.09 -16.40 1.71
N ILE A 79 0.17 -16.96 2.50
CA ILE A 79 -0.55 -18.20 2.17
C ILE A 79 -2.04 -17.87 2.22
N LEU A 80 -2.75 -18.15 1.11
CA LEU A 80 -4.19 -17.97 1.00
C LEU A 80 -4.87 -19.33 0.94
N GLU A 81 -5.73 -19.64 1.91
CA GLU A 81 -6.48 -20.89 1.96
C GLU A 81 -7.97 -20.62 1.78
N VAL A 82 -8.55 -21.16 0.70
CA VAL A 82 -9.98 -21.03 0.42
C VAL A 82 -10.73 -22.16 1.12
N SER A 83 -11.56 -21.83 2.10
CA SER A 83 -12.34 -22.83 2.84
C SER A 83 -13.68 -23.12 2.18
N SER A 84 -14.35 -22.10 1.64
CA SER A 84 -15.64 -22.24 0.95
C SER A 84 -15.85 -21.10 -0.05
N LEU A 85 -16.99 -21.09 -0.77
CA LEU A 85 -17.33 -20.07 -1.76
C LEU A 85 -17.29 -18.63 -1.20
N THR A 86 -17.46 -18.44 0.10
CA THR A 86 -17.53 -17.11 0.74
C THR A 86 -16.52 -16.92 1.88
N LEU A 87 -15.68 -17.91 2.17
CA LEU A 87 -14.75 -17.85 3.30
C LEU A 87 -13.33 -18.15 2.85
N LEU A 88 -12.45 -17.18 3.15
CA LEU A 88 -11.01 -17.24 2.98
C LEU A 88 -10.38 -17.21 4.36
N SER A 89 -9.40 -18.10 4.58
CA SER A 89 -8.54 -18.09 5.75
C SER A 89 -7.20 -17.49 5.35
N GLU A 90 -6.79 -16.47 6.08
CA GLU A 90 -5.54 -15.75 5.88
C GLU A 90 -4.62 -16.06 7.05
N HIS A 91 -3.65 -16.97 6.83
CA HIS A 91 -2.51 -17.15 7.72
C HIS A 91 -1.37 -16.29 7.19
N VAL A 92 -1.50 -14.97 7.33
CA VAL A 92 -0.44 -14.08 6.89
C VAL A 92 0.43 -13.74 8.08
N ILE A 93 1.69 -14.20 8.05
CA ILE A 93 2.77 -13.44 8.67
C ILE A 93 2.93 -12.23 7.75
N LEU A 94 2.10 -11.20 7.95
CA LEU A 94 2.11 -9.96 7.18
C LEU A 94 3.39 -9.22 7.54
N ALA A 95 4.49 -9.57 6.90
CA ALA A 95 5.53 -8.63 6.60
C ALA A 95 5.14 -7.99 5.26
N GLY A 96 5.07 -6.66 5.15
CA GLY A 96 4.66 -6.03 3.91
C GLY A 96 4.90 -4.53 3.85
N THR A 97 6.00 -4.15 3.20
CA THR A 97 6.15 -2.94 2.38
C THR A 97 7.00 -3.30 1.15
N CYS A 98 6.50 -3.03 -0.07
CA CYS A 98 7.24 -3.26 -1.32
C CYS A 98 8.42 -2.30 -1.46
N ALA A 99 9.62 -2.85 -1.67
CA ALA A 99 10.76 -2.13 -2.22
C ALA A 99 10.50 -1.79 -3.71
N GLY A 100 10.86 -0.58 -4.11
CA GLY A 100 10.95 -0.14 -5.51
C GLY A 100 12.38 0.13 -5.91
#